data_AF-A0A1I8B1P8-F1
#
_entry.id   AF-A0A1I8B1P8-F1
#
_cell.length_a   1.000
_cell.length_b   1.000
_cell.length_c   1.000
_cell.angle_alpha   90.00
_cell.angle_beta   90.00
_cell.angle_gamma   90.00
#
_symmetry.space_group_name_H-M   'P 1'
#
loop_
_entity.id
_entity.type
_entity.pdbx_description
1 polymer ?
#
loop_
_entity_poly.entity_id
_entity_poly.type
_entity_poly.pdbx_seq_one_letter_code
_entity_poly.pdbx_strand_id
1 'polypeptide(L)'
;MSGQFLTIFEFLIAFLLHFSSLVRIGLIFKHKIAKKKEMAPFLVCLLINWTIVCTLLIPYEVYGIAVWRPVDEIYHNSLTLFLIALPAHLALAAIPVSVFYLTLDRILVITYGFAVGQRTNKLICLFLCFGYFYWIWNLCERFYICVK
;
A
#
# COMPACT_ATOMS: atom_id res chain seq x y z
N MET A 1 -6.14 -31.33 -10.12
CA MET A 1 -4.87 -31.47 -9.35
C MET A 1 -3.68 -30.68 -9.89
N SER A 2 -3.54 -30.38 -11.19
CA SER A 2 -2.38 -29.60 -11.71
C SER A 2 -2.41 -28.09 -11.40
N GLY A 3 -3.60 -27.48 -11.28
CA GLY A 3 -3.73 -26.04 -10.99
C GLY A 3 -3.38 -25.64 -9.55
N GLN A 4 -3.58 -26.54 -8.57
CA GLN A 4 -3.37 -26.25 -7.14
C GLN A 4 -1.90 -25.96 -6.80
N PHE A 5 -0.95 -26.68 -7.42
CA PHE A 5 0.48 -26.43 -7.22
C PHE A 5 0.94 -25.09 -7.79
N LEU A 6 0.37 -24.68 -8.94
CA LEU A 6 0.68 -23.39 -9.56
C LEU A 6 0.22 -22.24 -8.66
N THR A 7 -1.02 -22.30 -8.18
CA THR A 7 -1.59 -21.28 -7.29
C THR A 7 -0.83 -21.17 -5.96
N ILE A 8 -0.45 -22.29 -5.34
CA ILE A 8 0.37 -22.27 -4.11
C ILE A 8 1.74 -21.61 -4.38
N PHE A 9 2.34 -21.90 -5.54
CA PHE A 9 3.62 -21.30 -5.92
C PHE A 9 3.51 -19.79 -6.16
N GLU A 10 2.41 -19.33 -6.79
CA GLU A 10 2.09 -17.91 -6.95
C GLU A 10 1.96 -17.19 -5.60
N PHE A 11 1.21 -17.77 -4.65
CA PHE A 11 1.09 -17.23 -3.30
C PHE A 11 2.42 -17.20 -2.55
N LEU A 12 3.26 -18.23 -2.73
CA LEU A 12 4.59 -18.27 -2.11
C LEU A 12 5.51 -17.19 -2.67
N ILE A 13 5.53 -17.01 -3.99
CA ILE A 13 6.31 -15.93 -4.63
C ILE A 13 5.80 -14.56 -4.16
N ALA A 14 4.49 -14.35 -4.16
CA ALA A 14 3.89 -13.09 -3.73
C ALA A 14 4.26 -12.76 -2.27
N PHE A 15 4.15 -13.76 -1.38
CA PHE A 15 4.60 -13.66 0.01
C PHE A 15 6.06 -13.24 0.14
N LEU A 16 6.97 -13.89 -0.58
CA LEU A 16 8.40 -13.56 -0.54
C LEU A 16 8.66 -12.13 -1.05
N LEU A 17 7.96 -11.69 -2.09
CA LEU A 17 8.10 -10.34 -2.64
C LEU A 17 7.56 -9.27 -1.70
N HIS A 18 6.39 -9.48 -1.09
CA HIS A 18 5.80 -8.55 -0.13
C HIS A 18 6.62 -8.49 1.16
N PHE A 19 7.10 -9.62 1.66
CA PHE A 19 7.98 -9.67 2.83
C PHE A 19 9.32 -8.96 2.58
N SER A 20 9.96 -9.23 1.43
CA SER A 20 11.18 -8.54 1.01
C SER A 20 10.97 -7.02 0.91
N SER A 21 9.81 -6.60 0.42
CA SER A 21 9.45 -5.18 0.33
C SER A 21 9.33 -4.53 1.71
N LEU A 22 8.68 -5.18 2.68
CA LEU A 22 8.61 -4.69 4.07
C LEU A 22 10.00 -4.54 4.69
N VAL A 23 10.89 -5.51 4.50
CA VAL A 23 12.27 -5.44 4.99
C VAL A 23 12.99 -4.23 4.39
N ARG A 24 12.86 -4.01 3.07
CA ARG A 24 13.45 -2.85 2.39
C ARG A 24 12.90 -1.52 2.92
N ILE A 25 11.60 -1.42 3.14
CA ILE A 25 10.97 -0.23 3.74
C ILE A 25 11.57 0.06 5.12
N GLY A 26 11.68 -0.98 5.96
CA GLY A 26 12.32 -0.87 7.28
C GLY A 26 13.78 -0.40 7.21
N LEU A 27 14.56 -0.89 6.25
CA LEU A 27 15.93 -0.46 6.02
C LEU A 27 16.01 1.01 5.56
N ILE A 28 15.08 1.47 4.71
CA ILE A 28 15.00 2.87 4.28
C ILE A 28 14.76 3.78 5.49
N PHE A 29 13.77 3.44 6.34
CA PHE A 29 13.49 4.21 7.55
C PHE A 29 14.69 4.24 8.49
N LYS A 30 15.30 3.07 8.78
CA LYS A 30 16.49 2.97 9.62
C LYS A 30 17.63 3.85 9.10
N HIS A 31 17.92 3.81 7.79
CA HIS A 31 18.96 4.62 7.18
C HIS A 31 18.67 6.13 7.29
N LYS A 32 17.42 6.54 7.01
CA LYS A 32 17.01 7.95 7.05
C LYS A 32 17.05 8.53 8.46
N ILE A 33 16.59 7.77 9.46
CA ILE A 33 16.66 8.13 10.88
C ILE A 33 18.12 8.25 11.31
N ALA A 34 18.96 7.26 11.01
CA ALA A 34 20.38 7.26 11.39
C ALA A 34 21.15 8.45 10.80
N LYS A 35 20.78 8.90 9.60
CA LYS A 35 21.41 10.05 8.94
C LYS A 35 20.74 11.39 9.22
N LYS A 36 19.69 11.43 10.05
CA LYS A 36 18.85 12.63 10.31
C LYS A 36 18.45 13.37 9.02
N LYS A 37 18.21 12.62 7.94
CA LYS A 37 17.85 13.19 6.64
C LYS A 37 16.34 13.36 6.57
N GLU A 38 15.90 14.54 6.15
CA GLU A 38 14.49 14.76 5.82
C GLU A 38 14.03 13.77 4.74
N MET A 39 12.81 13.29 4.90
CA MET A 39 12.12 12.48 3.91
C MET A 39 11.05 13.33 3.25
N ALA A 40 10.99 13.29 1.93
CA ALA A 40 9.91 13.93 1.19
C ALA A 40 8.57 13.33 1.66
N PRO A 41 7.53 14.15 1.92
CA PRO A 41 6.24 13.66 2.38
C PRO A 41 5.64 12.58 1.47
N PHE A 42 5.79 12.71 0.15
CA PHE A 42 5.29 11.71 -0.81
C PHE A 42 6.05 10.39 -0.76
N LEU A 43 7.35 10.43 -0.40
CA LEU A 43 8.11 9.20 -0.18
C LEU A 43 7.59 8.49 1.08
N VAL A 44 7.29 9.24 2.14
CA VAL A 44 6.69 8.66 3.36
C VAL A 44 5.31 8.06 3.05
N CYS A 45 4.47 8.78 2.31
CA CYS A 45 3.16 8.30 1.87
C CYS A 45 3.26 7.00 1.04
N LEU A 46 4.19 6.95 0.09
CA LEU A 46 4.47 5.76 -0.72
C LEU A 46 4.86 4.56 0.16
N LEU A 47 5.77 4.77 1.12
CA LEU A 47 6.23 3.71 2.03
C LEU A 47 5.11 3.23 2.97
N ILE A 48 4.26 4.14 3.45
CA ILE A 48 3.10 3.79 4.30
C ILE A 48 2.08 2.97 3.50
N ASN A 49 1.71 3.42 2.29
CA ASN A 49 0.77 2.68 1.43
C ASN A 49 1.27 1.27 1.14
N TRP A 50 2.56 1.12 0.78
CA TRP A 50 3.17 -0.19 0.61
C TRP A 50 3.16 -1.04 1.88
N THR A 51 3.41 -0.44 3.04
CA THR A 51 3.38 -1.15 4.33
C THR A 51 1.97 -1.67 4.62
N ILE A 52 0.93 -0.87 4.39
CA ILE A 52 -0.47 -1.27 4.57
C ILE A 52 -0.80 -2.44 3.64
N VAL A 53 -0.45 -2.33 2.35
CA VAL A 53 -0.66 -3.40 1.36
C VAL A 53 -0.01 -4.70 1.82
N CYS A 54 1.29 -4.67 2.15
CA CYS A 54 2.00 -5.87 2.57
C CYS A 54 1.44 -6.45 3.89
N THR A 55 1.04 -5.60 4.84
CA THR A 55 0.48 -6.06 6.12
C THR A 55 -0.87 -6.75 5.95
N LEU A 56 -1.66 -6.34 4.95
CA LEU A 56 -2.96 -6.97 4.64
C LEU A 56 -2.81 -8.21 3.76
N LEU A 57 -1.92 -8.18 2.77
CA LEU A 57 -1.75 -9.27 1.81
C LEU A 57 -0.96 -10.46 2.39
N ILE A 58 0.05 -10.24 3.23
CA ILE A 58 0.85 -11.33 3.80
C ILE A 58 0.00 -12.33 4.60
N PRO A 59 -0.87 -11.91 5.54
CA PRO A 59 -1.76 -12.84 6.24
C PRO A 59 -2.68 -13.60 5.29
N TYR A 60 -3.14 -12.94 4.22
CA TYR A 60 -3.99 -13.56 3.19
C TYR A 60 -3.23 -14.61 2.37
N GLU A 61 -1.98 -14.35 2.00
CA GLU A 61 -1.10 -15.28 1.30
C GLU A 61 -0.73 -16.47 2.18
N VAL A 62 -0.42 -16.24 3.46
CA VAL A 62 -0.13 -17.30 4.45
C VAL A 62 -1.36 -18.18 4.67
N TYR A 63 -2.54 -17.57 4.84
CA TYR A 63 -3.81 -18.29 4.90
C TYR A 63 -4.00 -19.15 3.65
N GLY A 64 -3.68 -18.59 2.48
CA GLY A 64 -3.80 -19.30 1.24
C GLY A 64 -2.89 -20.52 1.11
N ILE A 65 -1.63 -20.38 1.50
CA ILE A 65 -0.67 -21.49 1.48
C ILE A 65 -1.06 -22.58 2.49
N ALA A 66 -1.57 -22.20 3.67
CA ALA A 66 -1.89 -23.12 4.76
C ALA A 66 -3.22 -23.86 4.56
N VAL A 67 -4.26 -23.16 4.09
CA VAL A 67 -5.64 -23.66 4.08
C VAL A 67 -6.08 -24.17 2.71
N TRP A 68 -5.51 -23.67 1.59
CA TRP A 68 -5.96 -24.05 0.23
C TRP A 68 -5.27 -25.31 -0.34
N ARG A 69 -4.67 -26.15 0.50
CA ARG A 69 -4.09 -27.45 0.10
C ARG A 69 -5.12 -28.55 -0.25
N PRO A 70 -6.35 -28.60 0.33
CA PRO A 70 -7.28 -29.70 0.08
C PRO A 70 -8.65 -29.33 -0.52
N VAL A 71 -8.92 -28.09 -0.94
CA VAL A 71 -10.28 -27.66 -1.34
C VAL A 71 -10.34 -27.29 -2.84
N ASP A 72 -11.31 -27.85 -3.57
CA ASP A 72 -11.50 -27.64 -5.01
C ASP A 72 -12.21 -26.31 -5.36
N GLU A 73 -12.88 -25.67 -4.40
CA GLU A 73 -13.52 -24.36 -4.55
C GLU A 73 -13.11 -23.39 -3.43
N ILE A 74 -12.60 -22.22 -3.81
CA ILE A 74 -12.14 -21.19 -2.89
C ILE A 74 -13.31 -20.28 -2.52
N TYR A 75 -13.87 -20.48 -1.32
CA TYR A 75 -14.89 -19.56 -0.79
C TYR A 75 -14.22 -18.43 -0.02
N HIS A 76 -14.16 -17.24 -0.62
CA HIS A 76 -13.83 -16.03 0.11
C HIS A 76 -15.07 -15.56 0.86
N ASN A 77 -15.04 -15.59 2.19
CA ASN A 77 -16.10 -14.96 2.97
C ASN A 77 -16.17 -13.47 2.56
N SER A 78 -17.39 -12.94 2.38
CA SER A 78 -17.63 -11.55 1.98
C SER A 78 -16.90 -10.56 2.91
N LEU A 79 -16.75 -10.94 4.18
CA LEU A 79 -16.00 -10.18 5.18
C LEU A 79 -14.50 -10.09 4.87
N THR A 80 -13.89 -11.15 4.32
CA THR A 80 -12.47 -11.16 3.91
C THR A 80 -12.24 -10.27 2.70
N LEU A 81 -13.16 -10.30 1.73
CA LEU A 81 -13.13 -9.39 0.57
C LEU A 81 -13.24 -7.93 1.01
N PHE A 82 -14.12 -7.62 1.97
CA PHE A 82 -14.33 -6.26 2.41
C PHE A 82 -13.24 -5.73 3.36
N LEU A 83 -12.73 -6.54 4.29
CA LEU A 83 -11.76 -6.09 5.29
C LEU A 83 -10.31 -6.16 4.82
N ILE A 84 -10.00 -7.06 3.89
CA ILE A 84 -8.63 -7.27 3.41
C ILE A 84 -8.48 -6.77 1.98
N ALA A 85 -9.28 -7.30 1.05
CA ALA A 85 -9.08 -7.00 -0.36
C ALA A 85 -9.39 -5.52 -0.67
N LEU A 86 -10.50 -4.98 -0.19
CA LEU A 86 -10.88 -3.59 -0.49
C LEU A 86 -9.83 -2.56 0.01
N PRO A 87 -9.38 -2.56 1.28
CA PRO A 87 -8.33 -1.64 1.72
C PRO A 87 -6.99 -1.88 1.01
N ALA A 88 -6.63 -3.14 0.72
CA ALA A 88 -5.41 -3.45 -0.01
C ALA A 88 -5.43 -2.90 -1.44
N HIS A 89 -6.53 -3.09 -2.18
CA HIS A 89 -6.68 -2.55 -3.55
C HIS A 89 -6.66 -1.04 -3.59
N LEU A 90 -7.24 -0.39 -2.59
CA LEU A 90 -7.26 1.07 -2.52
C LEU A 90 -5.90 1.65 -2.14
N ALA A 91 -5.17 1.01 -1.21
CA ALA A 91 -3.78 1.36 -0.94
C ALA A 91 -2.88 1.09 -2.16
N LEU A 92 -3.12 0.00 -2.91
CA LEU A 92 -2.45 -0.26 -4.20
C LEU A 92 -2.74 0.84 -5.23
N ALA A 93 -4.00 1.29 -5.35
CA ALA A 93 -4.39 2.38 -6.24
C ALA A 93 -3.76 3.73 -5.85
N ALA A 94 -3.43 3.94 -4.58
CA ALA A 94 -2.75 5.13 -4.08
C ALA A 94 -1.23 5.15 -4.39
N ILE A 95 -0.62 4.00 -4.72
CA ILE A 95 0.79 3.90 -5.11
C ILE A 95 1.12 4.73 -6.36
N PRO A 96 0.45 4.53 -7.53
CA PRO A 96 0.76 5.30 -8.73
C PRO A 96 0.55 6.81 -8.52
N VAL A 97 -0.46 7.19 -7.72
CA VAL A 97 -0.68 8.59 -7.32
C VAL A 97 0.51 9.12 -6.53
N SER A 98 1.01 8.36 -5.55
CA SER A 98 2.18 8.73 -4.75
C SER A 98 3.45 8.86 -5.61
N VAL A 99 3.64 7.96 -6.58
CA VAL A 99 4.77 7.99 -7.52
C VAL A 99 4.68 9.21 -8.45
N PHE A 100 3.48 9.53 -8.94
CA PHE A 100 3.26 10.71 -9.77
C PHE A 100 3.66 12.00 -9.04
N TYR A 101 3.17 12.19 -7.80
CA TYR A 101 3.53 13.38 -7.01
C TYR A 101 5.00 13.39 -6.58
N LEU A 102 5.61 12.23 -6.31
CA LEU A 102 7.05 12.15 -6.08
C LEU A 102 7.84 12.59 -7.33
N THR A 103 7.38 12.22 -8.52
CA THR A 103 8.01 12.61 -9.78
C THR A 103 7.88 14.12 -10.02
N LEU A 104 6.68 14.68 -9.79
CA LEU A 104 6.46 16.12 -9.85
C LEU A 104 7.32 16.89 -8.83
N ASP A 105 7.44 16.40 -7.59
CA ASP A 105 8.35 16.97 -6.58
C ASP A 105 9.78 17.07 -7.11
N ARG A 106 10.29 15.99 -7.72
CA ARG A 106 11.65 15.98 -8.29
C ARG A 106 11.79 16.95 -9.45
N ILE A 107 10.82 17.03 -10.36
CA ILE A 107 10.83 17.99 -11.46
C ILE A 107 10.87 19.43 -10.91
N LEU A 108 10.00 19.76 -9.96
CA LEU A 108 9.94 21.10 -9.37
C LEU A 108 11.24 21.48 -8.66
N VAL A 109 11.84 20.56 -7.91
CA VAL A 109 13.12 20.80 -7.23
C VAL A 109 14.26 21.01 -8.23
N ILE A 110 14.29 20.25 -9.34
CA ILE A 110 15.32 20.39 -10.38
C ILE A 110 15.13 21.71 -11.14
N THR A 111 13.91 22.06 -11.51
CA THR A 111 13.63 23.25 -12.34
C THR A 111 13.68 24.56 -11.57
N TYR A 112 13.13 24.60 -10.35
CA TYR A 112 12.93 25.84 -9.59
C TYR A 112 13.76 25.93 -8.29
N GLY A 113 14.54 24.89 -8.01
CA GLY A 113 15.36 24.82 -6.79
C GLY A 113 14.57 24.35 -5.55
N PHE A 114 15.33 24.02 -4.50
CA PHE A 114 14.81 23.34 -3.31
C PHE A 114 13.75 24.14 -2.52
N ALA A 115 13.93 25.46 -2.41
CA ALA A 115 13.04 26.32 -1.62
C ALA A 115 11.63 26.43 -2.22
N VAL A 116 11.52 26.49 -3.54
CA VAL A 116 10.22 26.54 -4.25
C VAL A 116 9.53 25.18 -4.17
N GLY A 117 10.27 24.09 -4.40
CA GLY A 117 9.75 22.72 -4.28
C GLY A 117 9.19 22.39 -2.88
N GLN A 118 9.85 22.84 -1.80
CA GLN A 118 9.33 22.64 -0.45
C GLN A 118 7.98 23.33 -0.19
N ARG A 119 7.74 24.50 -0.79
CA ARG A 119 6.52 25.29 -0.55
C ARG A 119 5.30 24.69 -1.24
N THR A 120 5.47 24.22 -2.48
CA THR A 120 4.43 23.50 -3.23
C THR A 120 4.12 22.14 -2.63
N ASN A 121 5.11 21.43 -2.07
CA ASN A 121 4.89 20.15 -1.38
C ASN A 121 3.95 20.26 -0.18
N LYS A 122 4.00 21.36 0.59
CA LYS A 122 3.09 21.54 1.74
C LYS A 122 1.64 21.64 1.30
N LEU A 123 1.36 22.39 0.24
CA LEU A 123 0.02 22.54 -0.34
C LEU A 123 -0.52 21.21 -0.88
N ILE A 124 0.29 20.50 -1.67
CA ILE A 124 -0.10 19.20 -2.25
C ILE A 124 -0.29 18.14 -1.15
N CYS A 125 0.57 18.13 -0.13
CA CYS A 125 0.41 17.24 1.03
C CYS A 125 -0.92 17.51 1.76
N LEU A 126 -1.31 18.78 1.89
CA LEU A 126 -2.58 19.17 2.49
C LEU A 126 -3.77 18.64 1.67
N PHE A 127 -3.73 18.78 0.34
CA PHE A 127 -4.74 18.23 -0.57
C PHE A 127 -4.83 16.69 -0.50
N LEU A 128 -3.70 15.99 -0.38
CA LEU A 128 -3.69 14.54 -0.23
C LEU A 128 -4.26 14.08 1.12
N CYS A 129 -3.95 14.77 2.22
CA CYS A 129 -4.55 14.46 3.52
C CYS A 129 -6.07 14.62 3.49
N PHE A 130 -6.58 15.68 2.85
CA PHE A 130 -8.02 15.87 2.64
C PHE A 130 -8.63 14.77 1.75
N GLY A 131 -7.96 14.40 0.66
CA GLY A 131 -8.39 13.29 -0.20
C GLY A 131 -8.44 11.95 0.54
N TYR A 132 -7.46 11.68 1.40
CA TYR A 132 -7.41 10.47 2.22
C TYR A 132 -8.51 10.45 3.29
N PHE A 133 -8.79 11.60 3.93
CA PHE A 133 -9.87 11.71 4.92
C PHE A 133 -11.25 11.54 4.28
N TYR A 134 -11.48 12.17 3.13
CA TYR A 134 -12.69 11.97 2.32
C TYR A 134 -12.85 10.51 1.90
N TRP A 135 -11.74 9.85 1.57
CA TRP A 135 -11.73 8.46 1.17
C TRP A 135 -12.08 7.51 2.33
N ILE A 136 -11.49 7.68 3.52
CA ILE A 136 -11.87 6.92 4.73
C ILE A 136 -13.36 7.11 5.04
N TRP A 137 -13.85 8.35 4.97
CA TRP A 137 -15.25 8.67 5.19
C TRP A 137 -16.18 7.88 4.25
N ASN A 138 -15.90 7.89 2.95
CA ASN A 138 -16.69 7.18 1.94
C ASN A 138 -16.67 5.65 2.14
N LEU A 139 -15.54 5.12 2.63
CA LEU A 139 -15.40 3.70 2.94
C LEU A 139 -16.23 3.29 4.17
N CYS A 140 -16.24 4.13 5.21
CA CYS A 140 -17.09 3.96 6.38
C CYS A 140 -18.59 4.06 6.04
N GLU A 141 -18.97 5.01 5.20
CA GLU A 141 -20.35 5.19 4.74
C GLU A 141 -20.85 3.97 3.94
N ARG A 142 -20.05 3.47 2.99
CA ARG A 142 -20.38 2.26 2.23
C ARG A 142 -20.45 1.01 3.10
N PHE A 143 -19.58 0.89 4.10
CA PHE A 143 -19.64 -0.22 5.06
C PHE A 143 -20.94 -0.18 5.89
N TYR A 144 -21.33 1.00 6.38
CA TYR A 144 -22.58 1.18 7.12
C TYR A 144 -23.81 0.77 6.30
N ILE A 145 -23.81 1.05 4.99
CA ILE A 145 -24.88 0.64 4.08
C ILE A 145 -24.88 -0.88 3.83
N CYS A 146 -23.71 -1.52 3.71
CA CYS A 146 -23.61 -2.97 3.47
C CYS A 146 -23.93 -3.85 4.69
N VAL A 147 -23.85 -3.31 5.92
CA VAL A 147 -24.11 -4.06 7.17
C VAL A 147 -25.56 -3.94 7.64
N LYS A 148 -26.34 -3.02 7.06
CA LYS A 148 -27.80 -2.93 7.25
C LYS A 148 -28.54 -3.80 6.25
#